data_AF-M0NA43-F1
#
_entry.id   AF-M0NA43-F1
#
_cell.length_a   1.000
_cell.length_b   1.000
_cell.length_c   1.000
_cell.angle_alpha   90.00
_cell.angle_beta   90.00
_cell.angle_gamma   90.00
#
_symmetry.space_group_name_H-M   'P 1'
#
loop_
_entity.id
_entity.type
_entity.pdbx_description
1 polymer ?
#
loop_
_entity_poly.entity_id
_entity_poly.type
_entity_poly.pdbx_seq_one_letter_code
_entity_poly.pdbx_strand_id
1 'polypeptide(L)' 'MVHIDETGHKLDGEQIWIWTFRTDQHTLYAVRESRGSAVPEEILEEDFDGTIVCDGWTAYPAFSKNLQRCWAHILREANT' A
#
# COMPACT_ATOMS: atom_id res chain seq x y z
N MET A 1 1.73 7.07 11.29
CA MET A 1 0.89 7.04 10.07
C MET A 1 1.80 6.74 8.89
N VAL A 2 1.38 5.83 8.00
CA VAL A 2 2.11 5.48 6.78
C VAL A 2 1.16 5.53 5.60
N HIS A 3 1.58 6.17 4.51
CA HIS A 3 0.88 6.16 3.24
C HIS A 3 1.43 5.02 2.40
N ILE A 4 0.53 4.14 1.93
CA ILE A 4 0.90 2.98 1.12
C ILE A 4 0.15 3.05 -0.21
N ASP A 5 0.89 2.80 -1.29
CA ASP A 5 0.39 2.69 -2.65
C ASP A 5 1.17 1.62 -3.40
N GLU A 6 0.51 0.94 -4.33
CA GLU A 6 1.13 -0.07 -5.17
C GLU A 6 0.77 0.12 -6.64
N THR A 7 1.80 0.20 -7.47
CA THR A 7 1.65 0.39 -8.92
C THR A 7 2.15 -0.84 -9.65
N GLY A 8 1.30 -1.42 -10.49
CA GLY A 8 1.65 -2.54 -11.35
C GLY A 8 2.58 -2.12 -12.49
N HIS A 9 3.62 -2.90 -12.75
CA HIS A 9 4.54 -2.71 -13.87
C HIS A 9 4.87 -4.04 -14.56
N LYS A 10 5.34 -3.98 -15.82
CA LYS A 10 5.79 -5.14 -16.58
C LYS A 10 7.32 -5.15 -16.64
N LEU A 11 7.93 -6.19 -16.08
CA LEU A 11 9.37 -6.43 -16.18
C LEU A 11 9.57 -7.72 -16.98
N ASP A 12 10.17 -7.60 -18.15
CA ASP A 12 10.37 -8.72 -19.09
C ASP A 12 9.10 -9.53 -19.41
N GLY A 13 7.95 -8.85 -19.44
CA GLY A 13 6.63 -9.45 -19.71
C GLY A 13 5.89 -9.94 -18.46
N GLU A 14 6.60 -10.14 -17.36
CA GLU A 14 6.04 -10.57 -16.08
C GLU A 14 5.49 -9.39 -15.28
N GLN A 15 4.40 -9.64 -14.53
CA GLN A 15 3.79 -8.62 -13.69
C GLN A 15 4.57 -8.47 -12.39
N ILE A 16 5.01 -7.25 -12.09
CA ILE A 16 5.57 -6.86 -10.80
C ILE A 16 4.77 -5.71 -10.18
N TRP A 17 4.97 -5.49 -8.89
CA TRP A 17 4.36 -4.42 -8.11
C TRP A 17 5.45 -3.59 -7.45
N ILE A 18 5.40 -2.30 -7.71
CA ILE A 18 6.23 -1.31 -7.02
C ILE A 18 5.38 -0.76 -5.89
N TRP A 19 5.75 -1.11 -4.67
CA TRP A 19 5.14 -0.63 -3.45
C TRP A 19 5.86 0.62 -2.96
N THR A 20 5.09 1.62 -2.55
CA THR A 20 5.59 2.86 -1.97
C THR A 20 5.06 2.96 -0.54
N PHE A 21 5.96 3.07 0.42
CA PHE A 21 5.66 3.31 1.83
C PHE A 21 6.22 4.67 2.21
N ARG A 22 5.36 5.60 2.63
CA ARG A 22 5.78 6.97 2.93
C ARG A 22 5.28 7.41 4.30
N THR A 23 6.20 7.89 5.11
CA THR A 23 5.93 8.65 6.33
C THR A 23 6.29 10.12 6.10
N ASP A 24 6.18 10.97 7.12
CA ASP A 24 6.61 12.37 6.98
C ASP A 24 8.13 12.53 6.88
N GLN A 25 8.90 11.51 7.27
CA GLN A 25 10.36 11.58 7.34
C GLN A 25 11.06 10.68 6.31
N HIS A 26 10.42 9.58 5.92
CA HIS A 26 11.05 8.55 5.11
C HIS A 26 10.12 8.05 4.02
N THR A 27 10.71 7.68 2.88
CA THR A 27 10.05 6.97 1.78
C THR A 27 10.83 5.71 1.48
N LEU A 28 10.15 4.57 1.46
CA LEU A 28 10.69 3.27 1.09
C LEU A 28 9.95 2.77 -0.16
N TYR A 29 10.71 2.23 -1.10
CA TYR A 29 10.18 1.54 -2.28
C TYR A 29 10.55 0.06 -2.19
N ALA A 30 9.58 -0.81 -2.44
CA ALA A 30 9.78 -2.26 -2.50
C ALA A 30 9.24 -2.81 -3.81
N VAL A 31 10.07 -3.56 -4.54
CA VAL A 31 9.63 -4.28 -5.73
C VAL A 31 9.32 -5.72 -5.34
N ARG A 32 8.08 -6.15 -5.58
CA ARG A 32 7.60 -7.51 -5.27
C ARG A 32 6.75 -8.03 -6.42
N GLU A 33 6.69 -9.35 -6.58
CA GLU A 33 5.82 -10.00 -7.57
C GLU A 33 4.36 -10.07 -7.09
N SER A 34 4.12 -9.80 -5.79
CA SER A 34 2.81 -9.88 -5.15
C SER A 34 2.20 -8.51 -4.85
N ARG A 35 0.88 -8.43 -5.00
CA ARG A 35 0.00 -7.33 -4.51
C ARG A 35 -0.74 -7.70 -3.21
N GLY A 36 -0.38 -8.81 -2.59
CA GLY A 36 -1.08 -9.37 -1.44
C GLY A 36 -0.69 -8.74 -0.10
N SER A 37 -1.44 -9.08 0.95
CA SER A 37 -1.24 -8.59 2.32
C SER A 37 0.09 -9.01 2.95
N ALA A 38 0.74 -10.05 2.43
CA ALA A 38 2.05 -10.48 2.89
C ALA A 38 3.14 -9.41 2.68
N VAL A 39 2.97 -8.49 1.71
CA VAL A 39 3.97 -7.43 1.47
C VAL A 39 3.95 -6.36 2.56
N PRO A 40 2.80 -5.73 2.92
CA PRO A 40 2.78 -4.80 4.05
C PRO A 40 3.14 -5.49 5.38
N GLU A 41 2.80 -6.77 5.56
CA GLU A 41 3.21 -7.57 6.73
C GLU A 41 4.73 -7.75 6.81
N GLU A 42 5.39 -8.06 5.70
CA GLU A 42 6.86 -8.16 5.61
C GLU A 42 7.56 -6.83 5.96
N ILE A 43 7.00 -5.70 5.51
CA ILE A 43 7.68 -4.40 5.57
C ILE A 43 7.39 -3.63 6.87
N LEU A 44 6.15 -3.69 7.37
CA LEU A 44 5.75 -2.97 8.58
C LEU A 44 5.84 -3.85 9.83
N GLU A 45 5.95 -5.17 9.65
CA GLU A 45 5.94 -6.19 10.69
C GLU A 45 4.58 -6.29 11.42
N GLU A 46 4.32 -7.41 12.11
CA GLU A 46 3.03 -7.69 12.77
C GLU A 46 2.70 -6.69 13.89
N ASP A 47 3.73 -6.08 14.51
CA ASP A 47 3.59 -5.17 15.66
C ASP A 47 3.28 -3.71 15.28
N PHE A 48 3.01 -3.43 14.00
CA PHE A 48 2.68 -2.09 13.53
C PHE A 48 1.30 -1.61 14.02
N ASP A 49 1.28 -0.71 15.01
CA ASP A 49 0.06 -0.12 15.57
C ASP A 49 -0.32 1.25 14.96
N GLY A 50 0.35 1.65 13.88
CA GLY A 50 0.09 2.92 13.22
C GLY A 50 -1.15 2.92 12.30
N THR A 51 -1.62 4.11 11.91
CA THR A 51 -2.65 4.25 10.87
C THR A 51 -2.06 4.10 9.47
N ILE A 52 -2.67 3.25 8.65
CA ILE A 52 -2.35 3.08 7.23
C ILE A 52 -3.31 3.93 6.39
N VAL A 53 -2.75 4.84 5.59
CA VAL A 53 -3.48 5.60 4.57
C VAL A 53 -3.30 4.88 3.23
N CYS A 54 -4.38 4.37 2.64
CA CYS A 54 -4.32 3.55 1.41
C CYS A 54 -5.46 3.85 0.44
N ASP A 55 -5.40 3.26 -0.76
CA ASP A 55 -6.48 3.23 -1.75
C ASP A 55 -7.67 2.35 -1.32
N GLY A 56 -7.58 1.71 -0.15
CA GLY A 56 -8.56 0.79 0.42
C GLY A 56 -8.74 -0.52 -0.34
N TRP A 57 -7.68 -0.98 -1.01
CA TRP A 57 -7.56 -2.35 -1.49
C TRP A 57 -7.72 -3.39 -0.37
N THR A 58 -8.21 -4.58 -0.73
CA THR A 58 -8.58 -5.64 0.23
C THR A 58 -7.39 -6.29 0.94
N ALA A 59 -6.16 -6.07 0.46
CA ALA A 59 -4.96 -6.53 1.16
C ALA A 59 -4.71 -5.80 2.49
N TYR A 60 -5.16 -4.54 2.63
CA TYR A 60 -4.91 -3.75 3.84
C TYR A 60 -5.74 -4.19 5.05
N PRO A 61 -7.07 -4.45 4.93
CA PRO A 61 -7.87 -4.96 6.04
C PRO A 61 -7.42 -6.33 6.57
N ALA A 62 -6.74 -7.14 5.73
CA ALA A 62 -6.17 -8.41 6.15
C ALA A 62 -4.96 -8.22 7.08
N PHE A 63 -4.26 -7.09 6.98
CA PHE A 63 -3.06 -6.78 7.77
C PHE A 63 -3.37 -5.87 8.98
N SER A 64 -4.17 -4.81 8.81
CA SER A 64 -4.45 -3.85 9.88
C SER A 64 -5.92 -3.44 9.91
N LYS A 65 -6.41 -3.15 11.12
CA LYS A 65 -7.75 -2.58 11.36
C LYS A 65 -7.73 -1.04 11.41
N ASN A 66 -6.56 -0.42 11.53
CA ASN A 66 -6.40 1.03 11.66
C ASN A 66 -6.14 1.67 10.28
N LEU A 67 -7.20 1.71 9.45
CA LEU A 67 -7.13 2.15 8.07
C LEU A 67 -7.82 3.50 7.86
N GLN A 68 -7.17 4.36 7.07
CA GLN A 68 -7.76 5.58 6.52
C GLN A 68 -7.76 5.48 4.99
N ARG A 69 -8.88 5.80 4.35
CA ARG A 69 -8.92 5.93 2.89
C ARG A 69 -8.17 7.20 2.47
N CYS A 70 -7.38 7.09 1.41
CA CYS A 70 -6.70 8.23 0.80
C CYS A 70 -7.73 9.14 0.13
N TRP A 71 -7.71 10.43 0.48
CA TRP A 71 -8.61 11.44 -0.08
C TRP A 71 -8.46 11.59 -1.60
N ALA A 72 -7.24 11.49 -2.12
CA ALA A 72 -7.00 11.56 -3.56
C ALA A 72 -7.71 10.44 -4.33
N HIS A 73 -7.75 9.22 -3.75
CA HIS A 73 -8.46 8.09 -4.34
C HIS A 73 -9.98 8.28 -4.27
N ILE A 74 -10.51 8.72 -3.12
CA ILE A 74 -11.94 9.04 -2.99
C ILE A 74 -12.37 10.09 -4.02
N LEU A 75 -11.59 11.16 -4.17
CA LEU A 75 -11.90 12.22 -5.13
C LEU A 75 -11.85 11.74 -6.56
N ARG A 76 -10.93 10.83 -6.91
CA ARG A 76 -10.88 10.23 -8.24
C ARG A 76 -12.09 9.34 -8.52
N GLU A 77 -12.47 8.48 -7.56
CA GLU A 77 -13.64 7.59 -7.66
C GLU A 77 -14.97 8.36 -7.74
N ALA A 78 -15.09 9.47 -7.01
CA ALA A 78 -16.31 10.28 -7.00
C ALA A 78 -16.53 11.10 -8.29
N ASN A 79 -15.46 11.34 -9.06
CA ASN A 79 -15.52 12.11 -10.31
C ASN A 79 -15.58 11.20 -11.57
N THR A 80 -15.71 9.89 -11.39
CA THR A 80 -15.98 8.91 -12.45
C THR A 80 -17.46 8.59 -12.55
#